data_AF-A0A352VR92-F1
#
_entry.id   AF-A0A352VR92-F1
#
_cell.length_a   1.000
_cell.length_b   1.000
_cell.length_c   1.000
_cell.angle_alpha   90.00
_cell.angle_beta   90.00
_cell.angle_gamma   90.00
#
_symmetry.space_group_name_H-M   'P 1'
#
loop_
_entity.id
_entity.type
_entity.pdbx_description
1 polymer ?
#
loop_
_entity_poly.entity_id
_entity_poly.type
_entity_poly.pdbx_seq_one_letter_code
_entity_poly.pdbx_strand_id
1 'polypeptide(L)'
;MLEGLTVRVIPRRTFNELRDLDIRLSRGFGNFVLREELEQRGGNLITLIQGMPGVRVQGSGSTMMDRTVVLRRASHIVSPEPGVYRIEYCYPAIFVDGRRFSRRASLGDQPTDLTEFLASDMDAVEVYGGTSVPAAFGGGDAACGAILIWTRRGPRWIGGRDS
;
A
#
# COMPACT_ATOMS: atom_id res chain seq x y z
N MET A 1 32.47 33.76 -17.81
CA MET A 1 31.13 33.14 -17.82
C MET A 1 31.25 31.80 -17.11
N LEU A 2 30.54 31.58 -16.01
CA LEU A 2 30.50 30.29 -15.31
C LEU A 2 29.10 29.70 -15.51
N GLU A 3 29.01 28.53 -16.14
CA GLU A 3 27.77 27.79 -16.34
C GLU A 3 27.28 27.23 -15.01
N GLY A 4 26.02 27.50 -14.66
CA GLY A 4 25.40 27.00 -13.44
C GLY A 4 25.09 25.51 -13.57
N LEU A 5 25.79 24.67 -12.81
CA LEU A 5 25.46 23.25 -12.67
C LEU A 5 24.12 23.11 -11.94
N THR A 6 23.06 22.75 -12.68
CA THR A 6 21.73 22.54 -12.09
C THR A 6 21.66 21.11 -11.55
N VAL A 7 21.91 20.93 -10.25
CA VAL A 7 21.73 19.63 -9.59
C VAL A 7 20.29 19.49 -9.11
N ARG A 8 19.55 18.52 -9.67
CA ARG A 8 18.22 18.13 -9.21
C ARG A 8 18.32 16.99 -8.22
N VAL A 9 17.90 17.23 -6.99
CA VAL A 9 17.83 16.21 -5.94
C VAL A 9 16.46 15.55 -5.97
N ILE A 10 16.41 14.25 -6.29
CA ILE A 10 15.23 13.42 -6.04
C ILE A 10 15.27 13.02 -4.56
N PRO A 11 14.17 13.16 -3.80
CA PRO A 11 14.15 12.74 -2.39
C PRO A 11 14.47 11.24 -2.27
N ARG A 12 15.58 10.93 -1.60
CA ARG A 12 16.17 9.58 -1.53
C ARG A 12 15.31 8.52 -0.82
N ARG A 13 14.32 8.90 -0.01
CA ARG A 13 13.58 7.97 0.87
C ARG A 13 12.75 6.96 0.07
N THR A 14 11.87 7.44 -0.79
CA THR A 14 11.01 6.61 -1.67
C THR A 14 11.81 5.69 -2.59
N PHE A 15 12.96 6.16 -3.07
CA PHE A 15 13.80 5.38 -3.99
C PHE A 15 14.48 4.20 -3.32
N ASN A 16 14.80 4.29 -2.02
CA ASN A 16 15.42 3.17 -1.30
C ASN A 16 14.39 2.06 -0.99
N GLU A 17 13.15 2.42 -0.66
CA GLU A 17 12.16 1.45 -0.21
C GLU A 17 11.67 0.55 -1.35
N LEU A 18 11.55 1.09 -2.57
CA LEU A 18 11.32 0.31 -3.79
C LEU A 18 12.54 -0.54 -4.18
N ARG A 19 13.77 -0.05 -3.99
CA ARG A 19 14.99 -0.84 -4.25
C ARG A 19 15.13 -2.05 -3.34
N ASP A 20 14.56 -1.98 -2.15
CA ASP A 20 14.51 -3.11 -1.22
C ASP A 20 13.39 -4.11 -1.55
N LEU A 21 12.60 -3.88 -2.63
CA LEU A 21 11.59 -4.83 -3.09
C LEU A 21 12.21 -6.19 -3.43
N ASP A 22 13.35 -6.22 -4.13
CA ASP A 22 14.05 -7.46 -4.49
C ASP A 22 14.41 -8.29 -3.24
N ILE A 23 14.81 -7.62 -2.16
CA ILE A 23 15.11 -8.26 -0.87
C ILE A 23 13.84 -8.82 -0.23
N ARG A 24 12.69 -8.15 -0.38
CA ARG A 24 11.42 -8.63 0.17
C ARG A 24 10.85 -9.80 -0.64
N LEU A 25 10.99 -9.74 -1.96
CA LEU A 25 10.66 -10.84 -2.87
C LEU A 25 11.48 -12.09 -2.51
N SER A 26 12.79 -11.95 -2.29
CA SER A 26 13.65 -13.09 -1.95
C SER A 26 13.34 -13.74 -0.60
N ARG A 27 12.65 -13.03 0.30
CA ARG A 27 12.26 -13.54 1.64
C ARG A 27 10.93 -14.30 1.65
N GLY A 28 10.04 -14.05 0.68
CA GLY A 28 8.83 -14.85 0.47
C GLY A 28 7.73 -14.74 1.54
N PHE A 29 7.76 -13.74 2.44
CA PHE A 29 6.78 -13.60 3.51
C PHE A 29 5.49 -12.85 3.13
N GLY A 30 5.44 -12.26 1.92
CA GLY A 30 4.28 -11.52 1.40
C GLY A 30 3.72 -12.12 0.11
N ASN A 31 2.59 -11.59 -0.33
CA ASN A 31 2.08 -11.82 -1.69
C ASN A 31 2.37 -10.59 -2.55
N PHE A 32 2.67 -10.79 -3.82
CA PHE A 32 3.15 -9.74 -4.71
C PHE A 32 2.34 -9.74 -6.00
N VAL A 33 2.00 -8.55 -6.50
CA VAL A 33 1.59 -8.34 -7.89
C VAL A 33 2.67 -7.46 -8.52
N LEU A 34 3.38 -8.00 -9.50
CA LEU A 34 4.45 -7.27 -10.19
C LEU A 34 3.93 -6.65 -11.48
N ARG A 35 4.71 -5.73 -12.04
CA ARG A 35 4.37 -4.96 -13.25
C ARG A 35 3.81 -5.80 -14.39
N GLU A 36 4.44 -6.93 -14.70
CA GLU A 36 3.98 -7.80 -15.78
C GLU A 36 2.55 -8.31 -15.51
N GLU A 37 2.27 -8.75 -14.29
CA GLU A 37 0.94 -9.22 -13.90
C GLU A 37 -0.08 -8.06 -13.86
N LEU A 38 0.33 -6.88 -13.39
CA LEU A 38 -0.50 -5.66 -13.40
C LEU A 38 -0.92 -5.28 -14.83
N GLU A 39 0.03 -5.31 -15.77
CA GLU A 39 -0.22 -4.99 -17.18
C GLU A 39 -1.10 -6.05 -17.86
N GLN A 40 -0.93 -7.32 -17.52
CA GLN A 40 -1.73 -8.42 -18.06
C GLN A 40 -3.18 -8.43 -17.54
N ARG A 41 -3.37 -8.23 -16.23
CA ARG A 41 -4.69 -8.36 -15.59
C ARG A 41 -5.51 -7.06 -15.65
N GLY A 42 -4.86 -5.91 -15.54
CA GLY A 42 -5.55 -4.62 -15.49
C GLY A 42 -6.48 -4.47 -14.26
N GLY A 43 -7.35 -3.47 -14.30
CA GLY A 43 -8.36 -3.24 -13.25
C GLY A 43 -7.86 -2.43 -12.04
N ASN A 44 -8.63 -2.47 -10.95
CA ASN A 44 -8.30 -1.77 -9.70
C ASN A 44 -7.62 -2.70 -8.69
N LEU A 45 -6.99 -2.11 -7.69
CA LEU A 45 -6.24 -2.82 -6.66
C LEU A 45 -7.06 -3.92 -5.96
N ILE A 46 -8.32 -3.66 -5.62
CA ILE A 46 -9.19 -4.65 -4.96
C ILE A 46 -9.32 -5.89 -5.84
N THR A 47 -9.59 -5.73 -7.13
CA THR A 47 -9.72 -6.84 -8.08
C THR A 47 -8.41 -7.60 -8.31
N LEU A 48 -7.27 -6.92 -8.22
CA LEU A 48 -5.95 -7.51 -8.39
C LEU A 48 -5.56 -8.42 -7.22
N ILE A 49 -5.84 -8.00 -5.99
CA ILE A 49 -5.46 -8.75 -4.79
C ILE A 49 -6.57 -9.67 -4.27
N GLN A 50 -7.78 -9.56 -4.81
CA GLN A 50 -8.87 -10.47 -4.51
C GLN A 50 -8.49 -11.91 -4.86
N GLY A 51 -8.66 -12.83 -3.91
CA GLY A 51 -8.31 -14.24 -4.06
C GLY A 51 -6.89 -14.59 -3.61
N MET A 52 -6.05 -13.59 -3.30
CA MET A 52 -4.74 -13.86 -2.69
C MET A 52 -4.86 -14.54 -1.33
N PRO A 53 -3.89 -15.42 -0.97
CA PRO A 53 -3.82 -16.02 0.35
C PRO A 53 -3.91 -14.98 1.47
N GLY A 54 -4.96 -15.09 2.27
CA GLY A 54 -5.18 -14.22 3.42
C GLY A 54 -5.88 -12.90 3.11
N VAL A 55 -6.22 -12.59 1.86
CA VAL A 55 -7.02 -11.42 1.50
C VAL A 55 -8.50 -11.76 1.51
N ARG A 56 -9.32 -10.90 2.12
CA ARG A 56 -10.78 -10.93 2.00
C ARG A 56 -11.30 -9.54 1.68
N VAL A 57 -12.36 -9.49 0.89
CA VAL A 57 -13.09 -8.26 0.58
C VAL A 57 -14.41 -8.32 1.35
N GLN A 58 -14.68 -7.34 2.20
CA GLN A 58 -15.94 -7.16 2.93
C GLN A 58 -16.70 -5.96 2.37
N GLY A 59 -18.02 -5.97 2.46
CA GLY A 59 -18.89 -4.89 1.99
C GLY A 59 -20.32 -5.39 1.77
N SER A 60 -21.31 -4.54 2.07
CA SER A 60 -22.73 -4.88 2.00
C SER A 60 -23.46 -4.30 0.77
N GLY A 61 -22.80 -3.47 -0.04
CA GLY A 61 -23.43 -2.74 -1.15
C GLY A 61 -23.29 -3.42 -2.52
N SER A 62 -24.22 -3.10 -3.42
CA SER A 62 -24.19 -3.46 -4.86
C SER A 62 -23.10 -2.71 -5.66
N THR A 63 -22.36 -1.79 -5.02
CA THR A 63 -21.40 -0.88 -5.65
C THR A 63 -19.99 -1.12 -5.11
N MET A 64 -18.96 -0.98 -5.95
CA MET A 64 -17.56 -1.23 -5.59
C MET A 64 -16.98 -0.30 -4.51
N MET A 65 -17.60 0.87 -4.25
CA MET A 65 -17.12 1.84 -3.25
C MET A 65 -17.39 1.41 -1.80
N ASP A 66 -18.31 0.48 -1.57
CA ASP A 66 -18.60 -0.05 -0.23
C ASP A 66 -17.73 -1.27 0.12
N ARG A 67 -16.74 -1.59 -0.72
CA ARG A 67 -15.86 -2.76 -0.55
C ARG A 67 -14.56 -2.36 0.11
N THR A 68 -14.28 -3.00 1.24
CA THR A 68 -13.04 -2.84 1.99
C THR A 68 -12.24 -4.13 2.01
N VAL A 69 -10.92 -4.02 2.10
CA VAL A 69 -10.01 -5.16 2.20
C VAL A 69 -9.68 -5.43 3.66
N VAL A 70 -9.83 -6.68 4.08
CA VAL A 70 -9.42 -7.18 5.39
C VAL A 70 -8.48 -8.37 5.22
N LEU A 71 -7.51 -8.52 6.13
CA LEU A 71 -6.54 -9.60 6.08
C LEU A 71 -6.82 -10.67 7.15
N ARG A 72 -6.61 -11.93 6.79
CA ARG A 72 -6.83 -13.09 7.67
C ARG A 72 -5.83 -13.03 8.83
N ARG A 73 -6.31 -13.19 10.07
CA ARG A 73 -5.54 -13.04 11.32
C ARG A 73 -5.08 -11.61 11.63
N ALA A 74 -5.77 -10.60 11.12
CA ALA A 74 -5.70 -9.23 11.62
C ALA A 74 -6.19 -9.23 13.08
N SER A 75 -5.32 -9.59 14.02
CA SER A 75 -5.66 -9.89 15.40
C SER A 75 -5.66 -8.62 16.26
N HIS A 76 -6.80 -8.35 16.89
CA HIS A 76 -6.99 -7.62 18.15
C HIS A 76 -6.03 -6.46 18.40
N ILE A 77 -6.18 -5.38 17.63
CA ILE A 77 -5.66 -4.09 18.08
C ILE A 77 -6.63 -3.55 19.14
N VAL A 78 -6.08 -3.00 20.21
CA VAL A 78 -6.84 -2.28 21.23
C VAL A 78 -6.96 -0.82 20.82
N SER A 79 -8.15 -0.24 20.93
CA SER A 79 -8.32 1.19 20.73
C SER A 79 -7.64 1.92 21.89
N PRO A 80 -6.93 3.04 21.64
CA PRO A 80 -6.46 3.91 22.71
C PRO A 80 -7.60 4.73 23.34
N GLU A 81 -8.81 4.68 22.79
CA GLU A 81 -9.98 5.42 23.28
C GLU A 81 -10.55 4.78 24.57
N PRO A 82 -10.75 5.55 25.66
CA PRO A 82 -11.26 5.02 26.92
C PRO A 82 -12.60 4.32 26.75
N GLY A 83 -12.70 3.07 27.21
CA GLY A 83 -13.92 2.26 27.14
C GLY A 83 -14.08 1.43 25.85
N VAL A 84 -13.18 1.58 24.87
CA VAL A 84 -13.17 0.77 23.64
C VAL A 84 -12.09 -0.31 23.73
N TYR A 85 -12.48 -1.51 24.14
CA TYR A 85 -11.52 -2.60 24.42
C TYR A 85 -11.07 -3.38 23.17
N ARG A 86 -11.72 -3.17 22.03
CA ARG A 86 -11.43 -3.86 20.76
C ARG A 86 -11.83 -2.97 19.58
N ILE A 87 -11.04 -2.97 18.51
CA ILE A 87 -11.52 -2.45 17.23
C ILE A 87 -12.52 -3.42 16.61
N GLU A 88 -13.64 -2.89 16.12
CA GLU A 88 -14.67 -3.64 15.41
C GLU A 88 -14.16 -4.09 14.02
N TYR A 89 -13.38 -3.24 13.37
CA TYR A 89 -12.80 -3.50 12.05
C TYR A 89 -11.28 -3.27 12.03
N CYS A 90 -10.52 -4.31 11.66
CA CYS A 90 -9.06 -4.31 11.57
C CYS A 90 -8.64 -4.25 10.10
N TYR A 91 -8.48 -3.04 9.58
CA TYR A 91 -8.05 -2.79 8.20
C TYR A 91 -6.53 -2.72 8.11
N PRO A 92 -5.91 -3.21 7.02
CA PRO A 92 -4.48 -3.13 6.84
C PRO A 92 -4.00 -1.68 6.68
N ALA A 93 -2.78 -1.40 7.12
CA ALA A 93 -2.14 -0.13 6.84
C ALA A 93 -1.78 -0.02 5.35
N ILE A 94 -2.16 1.08 4.70
CA ILE A 94 -1.87 1.33 3.28
C ILE A 94 -0.68 2.26 3.17
N PHE A 95 0.32 1.85 2.39
CA PHE A 95 1.49 2.65 2.06
C PHE A 95 1.54 2.88 0.56
N VAL A 96 1.81 4.12 0.16
CA VAL A 96 2.05 4.49 -1.23
C VAL A 96 3.46 5.07 -1.29
N ASP A 97 4.32 4.48 -2.11
CA ASP A 97 5.69 4.96 -2.32
C ASP A 97 6.47 5.12 -1.00
N GLY A 98 6.27 4.13 -0.13
CA GLY A 98 6.87 3.99 1.20
C GLY A 98 6.27 4.87 2.30
N ARG A 99 5.32 5.74 1.96
CA ARG A 99 4.67 6.64 2.92
C ARG A 99 3.30 6.10 3.31
N ARG A 100 2.98 6.16 4.60
CA ARG A 100 1.64 5.79 5.06
C ARG A 100 0.60 6.72 4.43
N PHE A 101 -0.35 6.12 3.74
CA PHE A 101 -1.46 6.80 3.06
C PHE A 101 -2.77 6.63 3.83
N SER A 102 -2.99 5.45 4.44
CA SER A 102 -4.19 5.22 5.25
C SER A 102 -4.14 5.99 6.56
N ARG A 103 -5.33 6.36 7.04
CA ARG A 103 -5.51 6.74 8.45
C ARG A 103 -5.54 5.48 9.33
N ARG A 104 -5.67 5.65 10.65
CA ARG A 104 -5.50 4.53 11.59
C ARG A 104 -6.84 3.95 12.01
N ALA A 105 -7.09 2.69 11.65
CA ALA A 105 -8.29 1.98 12.07
C ALA A 105 -8.41 1.92 13.61
N SER A 106 -7.28 1.83 14.32
CA SER A 106 -7.22 1.92 15.79
C SER A 106 -7.84 3.19 16.38
N LEU A 107 -8.00 4.26 15.59
CA LEU A 107 -8.59 5.53 16.01
C LEU A 107 -10.04 5.69 15.55
N GLY A 108 -10.68 4.63 15.03
CA GLY A 108 -12.05 4.69 14.53
C GLY A 108 -12.19 5.26 13.12
N ASP A 109 -11.09 5.42 12.38
CA ASP A 109 -11.12 5.91 11.00
C ASP A 109 -11.74 4.88 10.03
N GLN A 110 -12.39 5.39 8.98
CA GLN A 110 -12.90 4.59 7.87
C GLN A 110 -11.76 3.98 7.04
N PRO A 111 -12.01 2.81 6.39
CA PRO A 111 -11.02 2.20 5.51
C PRO A 111 -10.70 3.11 4.33
N THR A 112 -9.46 3.04 3.85
CA THR A 112 -9.04 3.71 2.62
C THR A 112 -9.75 3.09 1.42
N ASP A 113 -10.33 3.93 0.56
CA ASP A 113 -10.85 3.48 -0.73
C ASP A 113 -9.68 3.06 -1.63
N LEU A 114 -9.70 1.78 -2.03
CA LEU A 114 -8.66 1.20 -2.87
C LEU A 114 -9.07 1.14 -4.36
N THR A 115 -10.27 1.58 -4.71
CA THR A 115 -10.77 1.54 -6.09
C THR A 115 -10.07 2.56 -7.01
N GLU A 116 -9.50 3.62 -6.43
CA GLU A 116 -8.74 4.66 -7.15
C GLU A 116 -7.36 4.19 -7.64
N PHE A 117 -6.84 3.10 -7.08
CA PHE A 117 -5.54 2.55 -7.47
C PHE A 117 -5.71 1.61 -8.66
N LEU A 118 -5.38 2.13 -9.84
CA LEU A 118 -5.47 1.40 -11.10
C LEU A 118 -4.14 0.71 -11.43
N ALA A 119 -4.23 -0.49 -12.03
CA ALA A 119 -3.06 -1.27 -12.45
C ALA A 119 -2.08 -0.46 -13.32
N SER A 120 -2.60 0.44 -14.16
CA SER A 120 -1.83 1.32 -15.05
C SER A 120 -0.93 2.33 -14.32
N ASP A 121 -1.25 2.65 -13.08
CA ASP A 121 -0.52 3.63 -12.26
C ASP A 121 0.44 2.97 -11.26
N MET A 122 0.53 1.64 -11.24
CA MET A 122 1.34 0.87 -10.31
C MET A 122 2.45 0.08 -11.03
N ASP A 123 3.60 -0.06 -10.37
CA ASP A 123 4.71 -0.92 -10.78
C ASP A 123 4.77 -2.19 -9.95
N ALA A 124 4.36 -2.13 -8.68
CA ALA A 124 4.26 -3.31 -7.83
C ALA A 124 3.27 -3.08 -6.69
N VAL A 125 2.68 -4.18 -6.23
CA VAL A 125 1.85 -4.23 -5.04
C VAL A 125 2.37 -5.35 -4.14
N GLU A 126 2.52 -5.07 -2.85
CA GLU A 126 2.88 -6.05 -1.84
C GLU A 126 1.77 -6.16 -0.78
N VAL A 127 1.39 -7.39 -0.42
CA VAL A 127 0.35 -7.67 0.57
C VAL A 127 0.91 -8.55 1.67
N TYR A 128 0.88 -8.03 2.90
CA TYR A 128 1.43 -8.68 4.10
C TYR A 128 0.36 -8.89 5.15
N GLY A 129 0.28 -10.10 5.71
CA GLY A 129 -0.43 -10.32 6.97
C GLY A 129 0.30 -9.68 8.15
N GLY A 130 -0.39 -9.50 9.28
CA GLY A 130 0.12 -8.75 10.44
C GLY A 130 1.49 -9.18 10.97
N THR A 131 1.79 -10.48 10.97
CA THR A 131 3.07 -11.02 11.44
C THR A 131 4.19 -10.98 10.40
N SER A 132 3.86 -10.70 9.14
CA SER A 132 4.79 -10.69 8.01
C SER A 132 5.16 -9.29 7.54
N VAL A 133 4.59 -8.24 8.16
CA VAL A 133 4.86 -6.85 7.77
C VAL A 133 6.34 -6.53 8.00
N PRO A 134 7.06 -6.00 6.98
CA PRO A 134 8.44 -5.58 7.16
C PRO A 134 8.59 -4.50 8.24
N ALA A 135 9.69 -4.53 9.00
CA ALA A 135 9.90 -3.62 10.14
C ALA A 135 9.79 -2.13 9.78
N ALA A 136 10.22 -1.73 8.58
CA ALA A 136 10.11 -0.35 8.08
C ALA A 136 8.65 0.15 7.96
N PHE A 137 7.69 -0.76 7.85
CA PHE A 137 6.26 -0.47 7.71
C PHE A 137 5.44 -0.91 8.93
N GLY A 138 6.12 -1.26 10.04
CA GLY A 138 5.50 -1.68 11.29
C GLY A 138 4.80 -0.55 12.05
N GLY A 139 4.19 -0.93 13.18
CA GLY A 139 3.54 0.00 14.13
C GLY A 139 2.08 0.35 13.83
N GLY A 140 1.33 0.67 14.89
CA GLY A 140 -0.11 0.96 14.80
C GLY A 140 -0.88 -0.21 14.15
N ASP A 141 -1.63 0.09 13.09
CA ASP A 141 -2.46 -0.89 12.38
C ASP A 141 -1.70 -1.92 11.55
N ALA A 142 -0.37 -1.88 11.52
CA ALA A 142 0.43 -2.93 10.88
C ALA A 142 0.16 -4.33 11.47
N ALA A 143 -0.38 -4.42 12.70
CA ALA A 143 -0.87 -5.68 13.27
C ALA A 143 -2.08 -6.26 12.51
N CYS A 144 -2.86 -5.44 11.79
CA CYS A 144 -3.87 -5.89 10.84
C CYS A 144 -3.26 -6.33 9.50
N GLY A 145 -1.95 -6.14 9.31
CA GLY A 145 -1.23 -6.32 8.06
C GLY A 145 -1.02 -5.01 7.31
N ALA A 146 -0.41 -5.10 6.13
CA ALA A 146 -0.06 -3.94 5.32
C ALA A 146 -0.19 -4.22 3.83
N ILE A 147 -0.60 -3.20 3.08
CA ILE A 147 -0.58 -3.19 1.61
C ILE A 147 0.34 -2.05 1.17
N LEU A 148 1.38 -2.38 0.41
CA LEU A 148 2.35 -1.43 -0.11
C LEU A 148 2.11 -1.30 -1.60
N ILE A 149 1.96 -0.06 -2.05
CA ILE A 149 1.68 0.30 -3.43
C ILE A 149 2.86 1.12 -3.93
N TRP A 150 3.52 0.61 -4.97
CA TRP A 150 4.59 1.30 -5.66
C TRP A 150 4.04 1.86 -6.95
N THR A 151 4.00 3.18 -7.07
CA THR A 151 3.42 3.80 -8.27
C THR A 151 4.43 3.78 -9.41
N ARG A 152 3.92 3.60 -10.64
CA ARG A 152 4.72 3.70 -11.89
C ARG A 152 5.36 5.08 -12.08
N ARG A 153 4.87 6.06 -11.30
CA ARG A 153 5.33 7.44 -11.32
C ARG A 153 6.04 7.74 -9.99
N GLY A 154 7.34 7.45 -9.93
CA GLY A 154 8.24 8.42 -9.28
C GLY A 154 7.94 9.83 -9.85
N PRO A 155 8.11 10.92 -9.07
CA PRO A 155 7.52 12.23 -9.37
C PRO A 155 7.66 12.60 -10.86
N ARG A 156 6.52 12.77 -11.55
CA ARG A 156 6.50 13.17 -12.97
C ARG A 156 7.31 14.46 -13.14
N TRP A 157 8.39 14.38 -13.91
CA TRP A 157 8.87 15.53 -14.65
C TRP A 157 8.13 15.57 -15.99
N ILE A 158 7.17 16.50 -16.11
CA ILE A 158 6.66 16.94 -17.41
C ILE A 158 7.60 18.07 -17.87
N GLY A 159 8.16 17.90 -19.06
CA GLY A 159 9.35 18.59 -19.57
C GLY A 159 9.40 20.11 -19.44
N GLY A 160 10.65 20.60 -19.33
CA GLY A 160 11.04 21.86 -19.95
C GLY A 160 11.48 21.55 -21.38
N ARG A 161 10.82 22.18 -22.34
CA ARG A 161 11.00 22.02 -23.79
C ARG A 161 12.42 22.32 -24.23
N ASP A 162 12.78 21.68 -25.35
CA ASP A 162 13.87 22.04 -26.24
C ASP A 162 13.93 23.55 -26.47
N SER A 163 15.12 24.14 -26.32
CA SER A 163 15.62 25.33 -27.02
C SER A 163 17.13 25.39 -26.86
#